data_AF-A0ABD2D490-F1
#
_entry.id   AF-A0ABD2D490-F1
#
_cell.length_a   1.000
_cell.length_b   1.000
_cell.length_c   1.000
_cell.angle_alpha   90.00
_cell.angle_beta   90.00
_cell.angle_gamma   90.00
#
_symmetry.space_group_name_H-M   'P 1'
#
loop_
_entity.id
_entity.type
_entity.pdbx_description
1 polymer ?
#
loop_
_entity_poly.entity_id
_entity_poly.type
_entity_poly.pdbx_seq_one_letter_code
_entity_poly.pdbx_strand_id
1 'polypeptide(L)' 'RSELEMDRICGYGTARCRRKCRNREYRIGRCPNIYACCLKKWDDSLLNRTKY' A
#
# COMPACT_ATOMS: atom_id res chain seq x y z
N ARG A 1 -20.70 5.90 -5.66
CA ARG A 1 -19.68 5.59 -6.70
C ARG A 1 -18.72 4.59 -6.06
N SER A 2 -18.70 3.34 -6.54
CA SER A 2 -18.15 2.18 -5.81
C SER A 2 -16.69 2.35 -5.39
N GLU A 3 -16.42 2.09 -4.11
CA GLU A 3 -15.13 2.13 -3.40
C GLU A 3 -14.13 1.04 -3.83
N LEU A 4 -14.50 0.21 -4.81
CA LEU A 4 -13.63 -0.79 -5.45
C LEU A 4 -12.70 -0.12 -6.47
N GLU A 5 -12.06 0.98 -6.06
CA GLU A 5 -11.20 1.82 -6.86
C GLU A 5 -9.91 1.05 -7.17
N MET A 6 -9.92 0.20 -8.21
CA MET A 6 -8.73 -0.29 -8.95
C MET A 6 -7.47 -0.43 -8.07
N ASP A 7 -7.56 -1.23 -7.01
CA ASP A 7 -6.46 -1.61 -6.12
C ASP A 7 -5.52 -2.56 -6.89
N ARG A 8 -5.01 -2.09 -8.04
CA ARG A 8 -4.00 -2.80 -8.81
C ARG A 8 -2.76 -2.93 -7.94
N ILE A 9 -2.23 -4.14 -7.89
CA ILE A 9 -1.04 -4.45 -7.13
C ILE A 9 0.17 -3.96 -7.92
N CYS A 10 1.15 -3.39 -7.23
CA CYS A 10 2.42 -2.90 -7.77
C CYS A 10 3.58 -3.34 -6.86
N GLY A 11 4.83 -3.02 -7.23
CA GLY A 11 6.00 -3.41 -6.42
C GLY A 11 6.11 -4.93 -6.26
N TYR A 12 6.03 -5.66 -7.37
CA TYR A 12 6.17 -7.13 -7.40
C TYR A 12 5.24 -7.89 -6.44
N GLY A 13 4.00 -7.40 -6.26
CA GLY A 13 3.02 -8.09 -5.41
C GLY A 13 2.85 -7.50 -4.01
N THR A 14 3.68 -6.52 -3.61
CA THR A 14 3.78 -6.08 -2.20
C THR A 14 3.07 -4.77 -1.90
N ALA A 15 2.72 -3.98 -2.92
CA ALA A 15 2.18 -2.63 -2.78
C ALA A 15 0.90 -2.45 -3.60
N ARG A 16 0.16 -1.36 -3.36
CA ARG A 16 -1.08 -1.02 -4.09
C ARG A 16 -1.01 0.33 -4.76
N CYS A 17 -1.63 0.44 -5.93
CA CYS A 17 -1.80 1.69 -6.64
C CYS A 17 -2.89 2.55 -5.97
N ARG A 18 -2.55 3.78 -5.57
CA ARG A 18 -3.49 4.75 -5.01
C ARG A 18 -3.24 6.13 -5.59
N ARG A 19 -4.28 6.96 -5.68
CA ARG A 19 -4.12 8.39 -6.04
C ARG A 19 -3.13 9.11 -5.10
N LYS A 20 -3.23 8.84 -3.81
CA LYS A 20 -2.32 9.30 -2.76
C LYS A 20 -2.10 8.18 -1.75
N CYS A 21 -0.86 7.99 -1.30
CA CYS A 21 -0.57 7.03 -0.25
C CYS A 21 -1.13 7.51 1.09
N ARG A 22 -1.53 6.55 1.93
CA ARG A 22 -2.00 6.81 3.29
C ARG A 22 -0.81 7.17 4.20
N ASN A 23 -1.07 7.78 5.36
CA ASN A 23 -0.02 8.18 6.31
C ASN A 23 0.85 7.00 6.79
N ARG A 24 0.27 5.80 6.86
CA ARG A 24 0.94 4.53 7.20
C ARG A 24 1.41 3.74 5.96
N GLU A 25 1.65 4.41 4.84
CA GLU A 25 2.23 3.82 3.63
C GLU A 25 3.45 4.64 3.19
N TYR A 26 4.43 3.97 2.55
CA TYR A 26 5.53 4.59 1.82
C TYR A 26 5.19 4.66 0.33
N ARG A 27 5.49 5.78 -0.32
CA ARG A 27 5.46 5.86 -1.79
C ARG A 27 6.73 5.22 -2.33
N ILE A 28 6.59 4.09 -3.01
CA ILE A 28 7.73 3.34 -3.58
C ILE A 28 7.87 3.49 -5.10
N GLY A 29 6.89 4.15 -5.75
CA GLY A 29 6.95 4.35 -7.19
C GLY A 29 5.68 4.93 -7.79
N ARG A 30 5.47 4.66 -9.08
CA ARG A 30 4.27 5.01 -9.84
C ARG A 30 3.73 3.79 -10.55
N CYS A 31 2.42 3.71 -10.61
CA CYS A 31 1.71 2.72 -11.40
C CYS A 31 1.53 3.18 -12.85
N PRO A 32 1.25 2.28 -13.80
CA PRO A 32 1.04 2.64 -15.21
C PRO A 32 -0.09 3.65 -15.43
N ASN A 33 -1.05 3.72 -14.51
CA ASN A 33 -2.16 4.68 -14.51
C ASN A 33 -1.83 5.98 -13.74
N ILE A 34 -0.56 6.41 -13.71
CA ILE A 34 -0.01 7.60 -13.03
C ILE A 34 -0.18 7.67 -11.50
N TYR A 35 -0.92 6.75 -10.90
CA TYR A 35 -1.14 6.70 -9.46
C TYR A 35 0.14 6.33 -8.69
N ALA A 36 0.20 6.71 -7.42
CA ALA A 36 1.31 6.35 -6.56
C ALA A 36 1.26 4.85 -6.23
N CYS A 37 2.40 4.18 -6.32
CA CYS A 37 2.55 2.83 -5.78
C CYS A 37 2.88 2.93 -4.28
N CYS A 38 2.00 2.43 -3.43
CA CYS A 38 2.02 2.63 -1.98
C CYS A 38 2.25 1.30 -1.26
N LEU A 39 3.37 1.21 -0.55
CA LEU A 39 3.77 0.07 0.27
C LEU A 39 3.35 0.31 1.72
N LYS A 40 2.70 -0.65 2.36
CA LYS A 40 2.32 -0.52 3.77
C LYS A 40 3.57 -0.43 4.65
N LYS A 41 3.62 0.54 5.56
CA LYS A 41 4.69 0.61 6.56
C LYS A 41 4.60 -0.63 7.44
N TRP A 42 5.76 -1.11 7.88
CA TRP A 42 5.79 -2.07 8.98
C TRP A 42 5.12 -1.42 10.19
N ASP A 43 4.19 -2.13 10.79
CA ASP A 43 3.49 -1.66 11.99
C ASP A 43 4.08 -2.45 13.16
N ASP A 44 4.89 -1.77 13.98
CA ASP A 44 5.59 -2.41 15.11
C ASP A 44 4.62 -3.08 16.10
N SER A 45 3.34 -2.70 16.11
CA SER A 45 2.33 -3.37 16.93
C SER A 45 2.03 -4.81 16.48
N LEU A 46 2.35 -5.18 15.22
CA LEU A 46 2.23 -6.55 14.74
C LEU A 46 3.31 -7.47 15.28
N LEU A 47 4.48 -6.95 15.69
CA LEU A 47 5.54 -7.74 16.32
C LEU A 47 5.13 -8.22 17.73
N ASN A 48 4.25 -7.49 18.40
CA ASN A 48 3.75 -7.88 19.73
C ASN A 48 2.71 -9.01 19.68
N ARG A 49 2.16 -9.35 18.51
CA ARG A 49 1.17 -10.43 18.37
C ARG A 49 1.78 -11.81 18.15
N THR A 50 3.07 -11.90 17.83
CA THR A 50 3.79 -13.17 17.63
C THR A 50 4.53 -13.66 18.88
N LYS A 51 4.30 -13.03 20.04
CA LYS A 51 4.90 -13.40 21.34
C LYS A 51 4.02 -14.32 22.20
N TYR A 52 2.90 -14.83 21.68
CA TYR A 52 2.03 -15.80 22.35
C TYR A 52 1.98 -17.11 21.60
#